data_AF-A0A809QEE3-F1
#
_entry.id   AF-A0A809QEE3-F1
#
_cell.length_a   1.000
_cell.length_b   1.000
_cell.length_c   1.000
_cell.angle_alpha   90.00
_cell.angle_beta   90.00
_cell.angle_gamma   90.00
#
_symmetry.space_group_name_H-M   'P 1'
#
loop_
_entity.id
_entity.type
_entity.pdbx_description
1 polymer ?
#
loop_
_entity_poly.entity_id
_entity_poly.type
_entity_poly.pdbx_seq_one_letter_code
_entity_poly.pdbx_strand_id
1 'polypeptide(L)'
;MKQVIKQMLKMSKMSNKALLFMMCLFAAMPIAQAAMRPIPEAQLVNQDGKNIAFYRDLVQGKTAVVNFIFTSCTMICPTQTATLRQVQRDLGTRVGRDVVFISISIDPNTDQPPRLKAFARQFETGPGWQFLTGNKSVVDKLLRSLNAGVGDISNHSGLVLVINEKKQVWQQLASMPEAKLIQTTIEQVAGPDPAMQSANSRYFPNLPLQTQDGKTVHFFDDVMKDKVVLINFIFTTCPGICSPMTANLAKVQPLLDPRVQMVSITVDPDTDTPQVLKDFAGKFKVRPGWLFLTGSAENISAVAKKLGGSGEDKDAHSGILLAGNVQTGDWKKIYATARPEDIALAVGKLLPAR
;
A
#
# COMPACT_ATOMS: atom_id res chain seq x y z
N MET A 1 -12.19 43.00 13.09
CA MET A 1 -11.00 43.45 12.31
C MET A 1 -10.00 44.28 13.14
N LYS A 2 -10.42 45.29 13.91
CA LYS A 2 -9.50 46.12 14.72
C LYS A 2 -8.81 45.42 15.91
N GLN A 3 -9.37 44.32 16.43
CA GLN A 3 -8.79 43.54 17.54
C GLN A 3 -7.67 42.58 17.09
N VAL A 4 -7.74 42.05 15.87
CA VAL A 4 -6.74 41.15 15.28
C VAL A 4 -5.45 41.91 14.94
N ILE A 5 -5.59 43.12 14.39
CA ILE A 5 -4.44 43.99 14.05
C ILE A 5 -3.67 44.42 15.32
N LYS A 6 -4.35 44.60 16.45
CA LYS A 6 -3.73 44.99 17.73
C LYS A 6 -2.94 43.84 18.37
N GLN A 7 -3.27 42.59 18.07
CA GLN A 7 -2.50 41.40 18.49
C GLN A 7 -1.25 41.20 17.62
N MET A 8 -1.33 41.44 16.30
CA MET A 8 -0.18 41.29 15.40
C MET A 8 0.93 42.32 15.66
N LEU A 9 0.58 43.55 16.03
CA LEU A 9 1.57 44.59 16.37
C LEU A 9 2.33 44.31 17.69
N LYS A 10 1.71 43.55 18.62
CA LYS A 10 2.32 43.16 19.89
C LYS A 10 3.37 42.05 19.74
N MET A 11 3.35 41.32 18.62
CA MET A 11 4.31 40.26 18.31
C MET A 11 5.61 40.77 17.67
N SER A 12 5.67 42.04 17.24
CA SER A 12 6.86 42.63 16.59
C SER A 12 7.98 43.05 17.57
N LYS A 13 7.79 42.88 18.88
CA LYS A 13 8.75 43.30 19.93
C LYS A 13 9.16 42.17 20.89
N MET A 14 9.23 40.94 20.41
CA MET A 14 9.81 39.83 21.18
C MET A 14 11.16 39.40 20.61
N SER A 15 12.16 39.43 21.49
CA SER A 15 13.57 39.12 21.24
C SER A 15 13.81 37.78 20.53
N ASN A 16 14.82 37.76 19.65
CA ASN A 16 15.27 36.67 18.77
C ASN A 16 15.56 35.31 19.43
N LYS A 17 15.41 35.15 20.75
CA LYS A 17 15.60 33.88 21.45
C LYS A 17 14.34 33.02 21.56
N ALA A 18 13.14 33.55 21.28
CA ALA A 18 11.90 32.79 21.30
C ALA A 18 11.53 32.15 19.95
N LEU A 19 12.21 32.53 18.85
CA LEU A 19 11.90 32.05 17.51
C LEU A 19 12.46 30.65 17.21
N LEU A 20 13.45 30.18 17.98
CA LEU A 20 14.07 28.86 17.75
C LEU A 20 13.34 27.68 18.40
N PHE A 21 12.31 27.91 19.22
CA PHE A 21 11.57 26.83 19.90
C PHE A 21 10.19 26.53 19.29
N MET A 22 9.80 27.29 18.26
CA MET A 22 8.49 27.16 17.59
C MET A 22 8.65 26.65 16.15
N MET A 23 9.54 25.67 15.94
CA MET A 23 9.78 25.05 14.64
C MET A 23 9.95 23.53 14.75
N CYS A 24 9.22 22.90 15.68
CA CYS A 24 9.20 21.44 15.89
C CYS A 24 7.77 20.87 16.14
N LEU A 25 6.74 21.49 15.57
CA LEU A 25 5.41 20.86 15.47
C LEU A 25 4.88 20.94 14.04
N PHE A 26 5.58 20.31 13.10
CA PHE A 26 4.86 19.56 12.07
C PHE A 26 4.43 18.23 12.70
N ALA A 27 3.49 18.33 13.66
CA ALA A 27 2.68 17.18 13.98
C ALA A 27 2.03 16.75 12.67
N ALA A 28 2.21 15.49 12.29
CA ALA A 28 1.39 14.87 11.27
C ALA A 28 -0.07 15.16 11.64
N MET A 29 -0.68 16.13 10.95
CA MET A 29 -2.09 16.39 11.12
C MET A 29 -2.77 15.06 10.80
N PRO A 30 -3.48 14.45 11.75
CA PRO A 30 -4.28 13.29 11.42
C PRO A 30 -5.22 13.73 10.31
N ILE A 31 -5.23 12.99 9.21
CA ILE A 31 -6.28 13.13 8.20
C ILE A 31 -7.58 13.09 8.99
N ALA A 32 -8.34 14.17 8.96
CA ALA A 32 -9.59 14.25 9.70
C ALA A 32 -10.52 13.17 9.13
N GLN A 33 -10.57 12.01 9.79
CA GLN A 33 -11.47 10.92 9.47
C GLN A 33 -12.87 11.45 9.79
N ALA A 34 -13.63 11.85 8.77
CA ALA A 34 -15.01 12.25 8.96
C ALA A 34 -15.75 11.15 9.73
N ALA A 35 -16.50 11.53 10.77
CA ALA A 35 -17.20 10.59 11.62
C ALA A 35 -18.06 9.65 10.77
N MET A 36 -17.79 8.36 10.89
CA MET A 36 -18.30 7.34 9.99
C MET A 36 -19.81 7.17 10.13
N ARG A 37 -20.54 7.35 9.03
CA ARG A 37 -21.94 6.95 8.95
C ARG A 37 -22.03 5.46 8.62
N PRO A 38 -22.88 4.67 9.30
CA PRO A 38 -23.10 3.29 8.93
C PRO A 38 -23.61 3.24 7.49
N ILE A 39 -23.03 2.33 6.68
CA ILE A 39 -23.44 2.11 5.30
C ILE A 39 -24.83 1.49 5.34
N PRO A 40 -25.88 2.17 4.84
CA PRO A 40 -27.22 1.64 4.95
C PRO A 40 -27.38 0.45 4.01
N GLU A 41 -28.16 -0.53 4.46
CA GLU A 41 -28.66 -1.54 3.54
C GLU A 41 -29.64 -0.88 2.56
N ALA A 42 -29.48 -1.19 1.27
CA ALA A 42 -30.32 -0.69 0.21
C ALA A 42 -30.62 -1.82 -0.78
N GLN A 43 -31.90 -2.08 -1.02
CA GLN A 43 -32.33 -3.03 -2.03
C GLN A 43 -32.34 -2.34 -3.40
N LEU A 44 -31.45 -2.76 -4.27
CA LEU A 44 -31.24 -2.22 -5.61
C LEU A 44 -31.39 -3.33 -6.65
N VAL A 45 -31.37 -2.96 -7.92
CA VAL A 45 -31.40 -3.88 -9.05
C VAL A 45 -30.16 -3.64 -9.90
N ASN A 46 -29.47 -4.71 -10.30
CA ASN A 46 -28.29 -4.58 -11.15
C ASN A 46 -28.64 -4.56 -12.66
N GLN A 47 -27.61 -4.42 -13.51
CA GLN A 47 -27.76 -4.40 -14.97
C GLN A 47 -28.39 -5.66 -15.58
N ASP A 48 -28.35 -6.78 -14.86
CA ASP A 48 -28.93 -8.05 -15.30
C ASP A 48 -30.36 -8.26 -14.75
N GLY A 49 -30.92 -7.27 -14.05
CA GLY A 49 -32.24 -7.35 -13.44
C GLY A 49 -32.28 -8.12 -12.12
N LYS A 50 -31.12 -8.45 -11.54
CA LYS A 50 -31.04 -9.15 -10.26
C LYS A 50 -31.16 -8.17 -9.09
N ASN A 51 -31.94 -8.54 -8.08
CA ASN A 51 -32.00 -7.82 -6.80
C ASN A 51 -30.67 -7.96 -6.06
N ILE A 52 -30.14 -6.84 -5.57
CA ILE A 52 -28.88 -6.75 -4.84
C ILE A 52 -29.12 -6.01 -3.53
N ALA A 53 -28.68 -6.61 -2.42
CA ALA A 53 -28.54 -5.95 -1.14
C ALA A 53 -27.18 -5.22 -1.13
N PHE A 54 -27.20 -3.89 -1.30
CA PHE A 54 -26.00 -3.07 -1.48
C PHE A 54 -24.92 -3.37 -0.44
N TYR A 55 -25.29 -3.40 0.84
CA TYR A 55 -24.30 -3.62 1.89
C TYR A 55 -23.86 -5.08 1.93
N ARG A 56 -24.78 -6.03 2.16
CA ARG A 56 -24.43 -7.45 2.36
C ARG A 56 -23.76 -8.09 1.15
N ASP A 57 -24.21 -7.79 -0.07
CA ASP A 57 -23.73 -8.51 -1.26
C ASP A 57 -22.44 -7.90 -1.81
N LEU A 58 -22.28 -6.58 -1.68
CA LEU A 58 -21.18 -5.83 -2.32
C LEU A 58 -20.17 -5.26 -1.34
N VAL A 59 -20.61 -4.65 -0.24
CA VAL A 59 -19.70 -3.92 0.65
C VAL A 59 -19.14 -4.79 1.77
N GLN A 60 -19.98 -5.64 2.37
CA GLN A 60 -19.63 -6.40 3.56
C GLN A 60 -18.42 -7.31 3.28
N GLY A 61 -17.33 -7.05 4.01
CA GLY A 61 -16.09 -7.82 3.91
C GLY A 61 -15.28 -7.65 2.63
N LYS A 62 -15.63 -6.70 1.76
CA LYS A 62 -14.90 -6.36 0.52
C LYS A 62 -14.44 -4.91 0.55
N THR A 63 -13.53 -4.56 -0.36
CA THR A 63 -13.23 -3.17 -0.69
C THR A 63 -14.08 -2.73 -1.87
N ALA A 64 -14.98 -1.78 -1.66
CA ALA A 64 -15.89 -1.27 -2.67
C ALA A 64 -15.33 0.01 -3.32
N VAL A 65 -15.19 -0.01 -4.64
CA VAL A 65 -14.87 1.15 -5.47
C VAL A 65 -16.18 1.64 -6.08
N VAL A 66 -16.71 2.75 -5.57
CA VAL A 66 -18.03 3.27 -5.93
C VAL A 66 -17.89 4.53 -6.76
N ASN A 67 -18.58 4.59 -7.90
CA ASN A 67 -18.77 5.82 -8.64
C ASN A 67 -20.24 6.05 -8.98
N PHE A 68 -20.58 7.29 -9.32
CA PHE A 68 -21.94 7.73 -9.57
C PHE A 68 -22.08 8.13 -11.03
N ILE A 69 -23.06 7.55 -11.73
CA ILE A 69 -23.20 7.71 -13.18
C ILE A 69 -24.65 8.02 -13.57
N PHE A 70 -24.85 8.40 -14.82
CA PHE A 70 -26.13 8.24 -15.49
C PHE A 70 -25.88 8.05 -16.98
N THR A 71 -26.68 7.20 -17.66
CA THR A 71 -26.30 6.69 -18.99
C THR A 71 -26.38 7.74 -20.11
N SER A 72 -27.04 8.88 -19.88
CA SER A 72 -27.09 10.00 -20.82
C SER A 72 -25.95 11.02 -20.65
N CYS A 73 -25.04 10.82 -19.68
CA CYS A 73 -23.87 11.68 -19.52
C CYS A 73 -22.86 11.43 -20.65
N THR A 74 -22.51 12.49 -21.40
CA THR A 74 -21.59 12.40 -22.55
C THR A 74 -20.17 12.87 -22.26
N MET A 75 -19.88 13.35 -21.04
CA MET A 75 -18.57 13.95 -20.70
C MET A 75 -17.78 13.12 -19.69
N ILE A 76 -18.09 13.27 -18.40
CA ILE A 76 -17.25 12.74 -17.31
C ILE A 76 -17.46 11.23 -17.15
N CYS A 77 -18.69 10.73 -17.19
CA CYS A 77 -18.99 9.33 -16.91
C CYS A 77 -18.26 8.36 -17.88
N PRO A 78 -18.28 8.56 -19.22
CA PRO A 78 -17.54 7.69 -20.13
C PRO A 78 -16.03 7.64 -19.83
N THR A 79 -15.43 8.81 -19.59
CA THR A 79 -13.98 8.92 -19.33
C THR A 79 -13.62 8.24 -18.01
N GLN A 80 -14.40 8.48 -16.95
CA GLN A 80 -14.17 7.86 -15.66
C GLN A 80 -14.38 6.35 -15.69
N THR A 81 -15.43 5.86 -16.37
CA THR A 81 -15.67 4.42 -16.52
C THR A 81 -14.53 3.75 -17.29
N ALA A 82 -13.96 4.39 -18.31
CA ALA A 82 -12.78 3.89 -19.00
C ALA A 82 -11.55 3.79 -18.06
N THR A 83 -11.32 4.81 -17.23
CA THR A 83 -10.25 4.76 -16.21
C THR A 83 -10.45 3.63 -15.21
N LEU A 84 -11.67 3.48 -14.67
CA LEU A 84 -12.00 2.39 -13.74
C LEU A 84 -11.90 1.01 -14.42
N ARG A 85 -12.16 0.91 -15.72
CA ARG A 85 -11.95 -0.30 -16.51
C ARG A 85 -10.48 -0.68 -16.60
N GLN A 86 -9.58 0.29 -16.76
CA GLN A 86 -8.15 0.06 -16.70
C GLN A 86 -7.74 -0.47 -15.31
N VAL A 87 -8.21 0.16 -14.24
CA VAL A 87 -7.96 -0.31 -12.86
C VAL A 87 -8.49 -1.72 -12.63
N GLN A 88 -9.71 -2.03 -13.10
CA GLN A 88 -10.27 -3.38 -13.02
C GLN A 88 -9.36 -4.41 -13.70
N ARG A 89 -8.79 -4.03 -14.85
CA ARG A 89 -7.88 -4.87 -15.63
C ARG A 89 -6.59 -5.17 -14.86
N ASP A 90 -6.01 -4.13 -14.28
CA ASP A 90 -4.75 -4.21 -13.54
C ASP A 90 -4.90 -5.00 -12.23
N LEU A 91 -6.08 -4.91 -11.58
CA LEU A 91 -6.40 -5.70 -10.38
C LEU A 91 -6.75 -7.17 -10.66
N GLY A 92 -7.08 -7.51 -11.92
CA GLY A 92 -7.35 -8.88 -12.35
C GLY A 92 -8.36 -9.61 -11.46
N THR A 93 -7.97 -10.78 -10.94
CA THR A 93 -8.83 -11.67 -10.14
C THR A 93 -9.18 -11.14 -8.75
N ARG A 94 -8.60 -10.02 -8.31
CA ARG A 94 -9.04 -9.36 -7.07
C ARG A 94 -10.45 -8.82 -7.21
N VAL A 95 -10.82 -8.39 -8.43
CA VAL A 95 -12.15 -7.85 -8.71
C VAL A 95 -13.17 -9.00 -8.76
N GLY A 96 -14.18 -8.92 -7.90
CA GLY A 96 -15.16 -9.97 -7.64
C GLY A 96 -14.82 -10.88 -6.46
N ARG A 97 -13.55 -10.90 -6.02
CA ARG A 97 -13.11 -11.69 -4.86
C ARG A 97 -13.07 -10.85 -3.58
N ASP A 98 -12.15 -9.88 -3.52
CA ASP A 98 -11.92 -9.01 -2.37
C ASP A 98 -12.11 -7.51 -2.69
N VAL A 99 -12.09 -7.14 -3.97
CA VAL A 99 -12.45 -5.81 -4.47
C VAL A 99 -13.73 -5.92 -5.30
N VAL A 100 -14.64 -4.96 -5.20
CA VAL A 100 -15.83 -4.86 -6.05
C VAL A 100 -15.94 -3.47 -6.64
N PHE A 101 -16.32 -3.38 -7.91
CA PHE A 101 -16.62 -2.10 -8.55
C PHE A 101 -18.13 -1.90 -8.58
N ILE A 102 -18.58 -0.71 -8.24
CA ILE A 102 -20.00 -0.38 -8.12
C ILE A 102 -20.25 0.95 -8.80
N SER A 103 -21.07 0.95 -9.85
CA SER A 103 -21.56 2.17 -10.49
C SER A 103 -23.03 2.34 -10.14
N ILE A 104 -23.38 3.41 -9.43
CA ILE A 104 -24.77 3.67 -9.01
C ILE A 104 -25.34 4.76 -9.92
N SER A 105 -26.49 4.48 -10.56
CA SER A 105 -27.18 5.51 -11.34
C SER A 105 -27.77 6.58 -10.43
N ILE A 106 -27.56 7.85 -10.78
CA ILE A 106 -28.21 9.01 -10.15
C ILE A 106 -29.54 9.38 -10.85
N ASP A 107 -29.83 8.79 -12.01
CA ASP A 107 -31.10 8.93 -12.73
C ASP A 107 -31.80 7.56 -12.88
N PRO A 108 -32.29 6.98 -11.76
CA PRO A 108 -32.88 5.65 -11.77
C PRO A 108 -34.24 5.57 -12.48
N ASN A 109 -34.88 6.70 -12.81
CA ASN A 109 -36.10 6.71 -13.60
C ASN A 109 -35.79 6.35 -15.06
N THR A 110 -34.71 6.91 -15.60
CA THR A 110 -34.26 6.67 -16.96
C THR A 110 -33.40 5.40 -17.05
N ASP A 111 -32.45 5.22 -16.14
CA ASP A 111 -31.44 4.17 -16.18
C ASP A 111 -31.95 2.84 -15.61
N GLN A 112 -32.82 2.19 -16.38
CA GLN A 112 -33.29 0.83 -16.11
C GLN A 112 -32.22 -0.22 -16.48
N PRO A 113 -32.33 -1.48 -16.00
CA PRO A 113 -31.31 -2.50 -16.22
C PRO A 113 -30.82 -2.65 -17.67
N PRO A 114 -31.68 -2.63 -18.71
CA PRO A 114 -31.22 -2.72 -20.10
C PRO A 114 -30.27 -1.58 -20.52
N ARG A 115 -30.50 -0.35 -20.06
CA ARG A 115 -29.63 0.80 -20.36
C ARG A 115 -28.31 0.70 -19.62
N LEU A 116 -28.34 0.31 -18.35
CA LEU A 116 -27.12 0.06 -17.58
C LEU A 116 -26.28 -1.06 -18.19
N LYS A 117 -26.93 -2.13 -18.68
CA LYS A 117 -26.26 -3.23 -19.37
C LYS A 117 -25.62 -2.79 -20.68
N ALA A 118 -26.31 -1.95 -21.45
CA ALA A 118 -25.75 -1.37 -22.67
C ALA A 118 -24.55 -0.47 -22.38
N PHE A 119 -24.64 0.39 -21.35
CA PHE A 119 -23.54 1.24 -20.90
C PHE A 119 -22.34 0.39 -20.44
N ALA A 120 -22.56 -0.60 -19.57
CA ALA A 120 -21.51 -1.51 -19.11
C ALA A 120 -20.81 -2.26 -20.27
N ARG A 121 -21.57 -2.70 -21.28
CA ARG A 121 -21.03 -3.34 -22.49
C ARG A 121 -20.16 -2.41 -23.32
N GLN A 122 -20.50 -1.13 -23.42
CA GLN A 122 -19.70 -0.13 -24.17
C GLN A 122 -18.26 -0.03 -23.65
N PHE A 123 -18.04 -0.25 -22.35
CA PHE A 123 -16.71 -0.19 -21.72
C PHE A 123 -16.12 -1.58 -21.43
N GLU A 124 -16.73 -2.65 -21.97
CA GLU A 124 -16.27 -4.03 -21.80
C GLU A 124 -15.99 -4.39 -20.34
N THR A 125 -16.87 -3.95 -19.43
CA THR A 125 -16.67 -4.16 -17.98
C THR A 125 -16.68 -5.64 -17.65
N GLY A 126 -15.63 -6.10 -16.96
CA GLY A 126 -15.47 -7.50 -16.57
C GLY A 126 -16.32 -7.91 -15.36
N PRO A 127 -16.25 -9.19 -14.96
CA PRO A 127 -16.89 -9.68 -13.75
C PRO A 127 -16.44 -8.91 -12.49
N GLY A 128 -17.29 -8.90 -11.46
CA GLY A 128 -17.03 -8.17 -10.22
C GLY A 128 -17.27 -6.66 -10.29
N TRP A 129 -17.84 -6.15 -11.39
CA TRP A 129 -18.40 -4.81 -11.49
C TRP A 129 -19.93 -4.87 -11.58
N GLN A 130 -20.61 -4.14 -10.70
CA GLN A 130 -22.07 -4.04 -10.67
C GLN A 130 -22.52 -2.62 -11.04
N PHE A 131 -23.51 -2.52 -11.92
CA PHE A 131 -24.18 -1.27 -12.27
C PHE A 131 -25.57 -1.31 -11.66
N LEU A 132 -25.88 -0.38 -10.76
CA LEU A 132 -27.05 -0.43 -9.89
C LEU A 132 -28.02 0.70 -10.18
N THR A 133 -29.31 0.36 -10.15
CA THR A 133 -30.46 1.28 -10.20
C THR A 133 -31.52 0.80 -9.20
N GLY A 134 -32.67 1.44 -9.14
CA GLY A 134 -33.78 0.97 -8.31
C GLY A 134 -34.85 2.01 -8.07
N ASN A 135 -35.62 1.85 -7.00
CA ASN A 135 -36.59 2.86 -6.61
C ASN A 135 -35.89 4.19 -6.30
N LYS A 136 -36.35 5.29 -6.91
CA LYS A 136 -35.74 6.63 -6.73
C LYS A 136 -35.58 7.05 -5.27
N SER A 137 -36.56 6.79 -4.40
CA SER A 137 -36.47 7.14 -2.98
C SER A 137 -35.37 6.36 -2.26
N VAL A 138 -35.17 5.09 -2.64
CA VAL A 138 -34.10 4.24 -2.09
C VAL A 138 -32.73 4.71 -2.58
N VAL A 139 -32.60 4.95 -3.90
CA VAL A 139 -31.36 5.46 -4.52
C VAL A 139 -30.98 6.81 -3.90
N ASP A 140 -31.91 7.78 -3.83
CA ASP A 140 -31.63 9.10 -3.28
C ASP A 140 -31.20 9.04 -1.79
N LYS A 141 -31.77 8.12 -1.00
CA LYS A 141 -31.34 7.89 0.40
C LYS A 141 -29.92 7.33 0.47
N LEU A 142 -29.59 6.37 -0.40
CA LEU A 142 -28.24 5.80 -0.47
C LEU A 142 -27.21 6.85 -0.93
N LEU A 143 -27.51 7.64 -1.96
CA LEU A 143 -26.60 8.70 -2.42
C LEU A 143 -26.32 9.73 -1.31
N ARG A 144 -27.34 10.06 -0.49
CA ARG A 144 -27.18 10.95 0.67
C ARG A 144 -26.30 10.34 1.76
N SER A 145 -26.43 9.04 2.03
CA SER A 145 -25.59 8.38 3.04
C SER A 145 -24.14 8.25 2.58
N LEU A 146 -23.91 8.05 1.28
CA LEU A 146 -22.57 7.99 0.67
C LEU A 146 -21.92 9.38 0.49
N ASN A 147 -22.62 10.46 0.88
CA ASN A 147 -22.19 11.84 0.68
C ASN A 147 -21.86 12.18 -0.79
N ALA A 148 -22.56 11.55 -1.74
CA ALA A 148 -22.34 11.69 -3.17
C ALA A 148 -22.77 13.05 -3.76
N GLY A 149 -23.31 13.95 -2.94
CA GLY A 149 -24.01 15.16 -3.37
C GLY A 149 -25.35 14.80 -4.01
N VAL A 150 -26.47 15.19 -3.38
CA VAL A 150 -27.81 14.85 -3.87
C VAL A 150 -28.59 16.12 -4.10
N GLY A 151 -29.14 16.31 -5.30
CA GLY A 151 -30.11 17.38 -5.56
C GLY A 151 -30.26 17.79 -7.02
N ASP A 152 -29.17 17.79 -7.80
CA ASP A 152 -29.20 18.27 -9.18
C ASP A 152 -28.23 17.48 -10.07
N ILE A 153 -28.74 16.90 -11.15
CA ILE A 153 -27.94 16.22 -12.19
C ILE A 153 -26.95 17.22 -12.82
N SER A 154 -27.28 18.52 -12.83
CA SER A 154 -26.40 19.58 -13.31
C SER A 154 -25.18 19.84 -12.40
N ASN A 155 -25.21 19.36 -11.15
CA ASN A 155 -24.21 19.65 -10.13
C ASN A 155 -23.77 18.38 -9.35
N HIS A 156 -23.80 17.22 -10.01
CA HIS A 156 -23.39 15.96 -9.40
C HIS A 156 -21.86 15.90 -9.27
N SER A 157 -21.39 15.41 -8.12
CA SER A 157 -19.96 15.20 -7.92
C SER A 157 -19.55 13.94 -8.66
N GLY A 158 -18.66 14.07 -9.65
CA GLY A 158 -18.08 12.92 -10.36
C GLY A 158 -17.13 12.09 -9.49
N LEU A 159 -17.25 12.13 -8.16
CA LEU A 159 -16.27 11.55 -7.25
C LEU A 159 -16.21 10.02 -7.35
N VAL A 160 -15.07 9.46 -6.95
CA VAL A 160 -14.91 8.00 -6.74
C VAL A 160 -14.70 7.78 -5.24
N LEU A 161 -15.43 6.83 -4.67
CA LEU A 161 -15.25 6.38 -3.29
C LEU A 161 -14.51 5.04 -3.26
N VAL A 162 -13.55 4.92 -2.36
CA VAL A 162 -12.95 3.63 -2.00
C VAL A 162 -13.27 3.36 -0.54
N ILE A 163 -14.07 2.32 -0.32
CA ILE A 163 -14.67 1.99 0.97
C ILE A 163 -14.19 0.62 1.42
N ASN A 164 -13.65 0.51 2.63
CA ASN A 164 -13.44 -0.77 3.30
C ASN A 164 -13.99 -0.70 4.72
N GLU A 165 -15.12 -1.37 4.91
CA GLU A 165 -15.86 -1.34 6.17
C GLU A 165 -15.08 -2.04 7.29
N LYS A 166 -14.45 -3.19 7.05
CA LYS A 166 -13.64 -3.86 8.08
C LYS A 166 -12.53 -2.99 8.64
N LYS A 167 -11.88 -2.18 7.79
CA LYS A 167 -10.83 -1.25 8.20
C LYS A 167 -11.35 0.12 8.62
N GLN A 168 -12.66 0.37 8.51
CA GLN A 168 -13.29 1.66 8.76
C GLN A 168 -12.64 2.81 7.97
N VAL A 169 -12.24 2.52 6.72
CA VAL A 169 -11.60 3.50 5.83
C VAL A 169 -12.56 3.92 4.72
N TRP A 170 -12.66 5.23 4.54
CA TRP A 170 -13.45 5.88 3.51
C TRP A 170 -12.59 6.93 2.81
N GLN A 171 -12.21 6.67 1.57
CA GLN A 171 -11.39 7.58 0.76
C GLN A 171 -12.25 8.14 -0.37
N GLN A 172 -12.33 9.47 -0.43
CA GLN A 172 -12.96 10.17 -1.54
C GLN A 172 -11.88 10.70 -2.46
N LEU A 173 -11.93 10.27 -3.72
CA LEU A 173 -11.06 10.76 -4.77
C LEU A 173 -11.77 11.85 -5.58
N ALA A 174 -10.99 12.75 -6.15
CA ALA A 174 -11.47 13.79 -7.05
C ALA A 174 -12.22 13.20 -8.26
N SER A 175 -12.95 14.03 -9.01
CA SER A 175 -13.88 13.55 -10.03
C SER A 175 -13.24 12.76 -11.19
N MET A 176 -11.97 13.03 -11.47
CA MET A 176 -11.20 12.36 -12.52
C MET A 176 -9.84 11.94 -11.97
N PRO A 177 -9.81 10.95 -11.07
CA PRO A 177 -8.55 10.46 -10.55
C PRO A 177 -7.84 9.63 -11.63
N GLU A 178 -6.51 9.72 -11.70
CA GLU A 178 -5.72 8.85 -12.55
C GLU A 178 -5.83 7.39 -12.11
N ALA A 179 -5.77 6.44 -13.05
CA ALA A 179 -5.86 5.01 -12.74
C ALA A 179 -4.89 4.57 -11.63
N LYS A 180 -3.66 5.10 -11.68
CA LYS A 180 -2.61 4.81 -10.70
C LYS A 180 -2.99 5.27 -9.29
N LEU A 181 -3.58 6.46 -9.14
CA LEU A 181 -4.04 6.94 -7.84
C LEU A 181 -5.13 6.03 -7.27
N ILE A 182 -6.10 5.63 -8.11
CA ILE A 182 -7.18 4.71 -7.70
C ILE A 182 -6.58 3.37 -7.24
N GLN A 183 -5.62 2.81 -7.98
CA GLN A 183 -4.93 1.58 -7.60
C GLN A 183 -4.23 1.71 -6.26
N THR A 184 -3.40 2.73 -6.08
CA THR A 184 -2.71 2.99 -4.82
C THR A 184 -3.69 3.13 -3.66
N THR A 185 -4.80 3.86 -3.84
CA THR A 185 -5.83 3.98 -2.81
C THR A 185 -6.47 2.63 -2.50
N ILE A 186 -6.80 1.82 -3.50
CA ILE A 186 -7.33 0.46 -3.29
C ILE A 186 -6.32 -0.39 -2.51
N GLU A 187 -5.02 -0.32 -2.82
CA GLU A 187 -4.00 -1.08 -2.09
C GLU A 187 -3.87 -0.62 -0.64
N GLN A 188 -3.87 0.69 -0.38
CA GLN A 188 -3.85 1.25 0.97
C GLN A 188 -5.09 0.83 1.78
N VAL A 189 -6.26 0.85 1.14
CA VAL A 189 -7.55 0.60 1.78
C VAL A 189 -7.82 -0.91 1.93
N ALA A 190 -7.68 -1.69 0.87
CA ALA A 190 -7.87 -3.14 0.87
C ALA A 190 -6.75 -3.88 1.61
N GLY A 191 -5.51 -3.39 1.51
CA GLY A 191 -4.32 -4.15 1.83
C GLY A 191 -3.92 -5.11 0.69
N PRO A 192 -2.83 -5.86 0.89
CA PRO A 192 -2.31 -6.77 -0.13
C PRO A 192 -3.29 -7.89 -0.43
N ASP A 193 -3.10 -8.55 -1.57
CA ASP A 193 -3.89 -9.73 -1.94
C ASP A 193 -3.78 -10.80 -0.82
N PRO A 194 -4.89 -11.18 -0.15
CA PRO A 194 -4.85 -12.16 0.93
C PRO A 194 -4.35 -13.54 0.49
N ALA A 195 -4.61 -13.94 -0.76
CA ALA A 195 -4.10 -15.19 -1.32
C ALA A 195 -2.58 -15.11 -1.49
N MET A 196 -2.04 -14.00 -1.97
CA MET A 196 -0.59 -13.79 -2.06
C MET A 196 0.06 -13.72 -0.69
N GLN A 197 -0.55 -13.03 0.28
CA GLN A 197 -0.05 -13.03 1.66
C GLN A 197 -0.01 -14.44 2.25
N SER A 198 -1.05 -15.24 2.02
CA SER A 198 -1.08 -16.63 2.48
C SER A 198 -0.04 -17.50 1.77
N ALA A 199 0.17 -17.29 0.47
CA ALA A 199 1.18 -18.01 -0.31
C ALA A 199 2.59 -17.65 0.16
N ASN A 200 2.86 -16.36 0.39
CA ASN A 200 4.15 -15.87 0.86
C ASN A 200 4.43 -16.28 2.30
N SER A 201 3.43 -16.28 3.18
CA SER A 201 3.56 -16.83 4.54
C SER A 201 3.83 -18.33 4.57
N ARG A 202 3.34 -19.09 3.58
CA ARG A 202 3.67 -20.52 3.41
C ARG A 202 5.02 -20.73 2.74
N TYR A 203 5.45 -19.81 1.87
CA TYR A 203 6.69 -19.93 1.11
C TYR A 203 7.92 -19.51 1.92
N PHE A 204 7.86 -18.35 2.57
CA PHE A 204 8.92 -17.83 3.43
C PHE A 204 8.72 -18.33 4.86
N PRO A 205 9.75 -18.93 5.48
CA PRO A 205 9.62 -19.52 6.80
C PRO A 205 9.46 -18.42 7.86
N ASN A 206 8.52 -18.60 8.80
CA ASN A 206 8.33 -17.68 9.92
C ASN A 206 9.14 -18.11 11.15
N LEU A 207 10.44 -18.37 10.94
CA LEU A 207 11.33 -18.89 11.97
C LEU A 207 11.85 -17.78 12.89
N PRO A 208 12.10 -18.06 14.18
CA PRO A 208 12.68 -17.09 15.09
C PRO A 208 14.17 -16.88 14.78
N LEU A 209 14.56 -15.63 14.61
CA LEU A 209 15.92 -15.13 14.48
C LEU A 209 16.19 -14.08 15.55
N GLN A 210 17.44 -13.66 15.71
CA GLN A 210 17.86 -12.61 16.64
C GLN A 210 18.48 -11.43 15.90
N THR A 211 18.14 -10.22 16.31
CA THR A 211 18.79 -9.00 15.82
C THR A 211 20.14 -8.78 16.51
N GLN A 212 20.93 -7.82 16.01
CA GLN A 212 22.16 -7.36 16.64
C GLN A 212 21.98 -6.81 18.07
N ASP A 213 20.74 -6.46 18.45
CA ASP A 213 20.41 -5.97 19.79
C ASP A 213 19.90 -7.09 20.71
N GLY A 214 19.98 -8.35 20.28
CA GLY A 214 19.54 -9.53 21.03
C GLY A 214 18.02 -9.72 21.05
N LYS A 215 17.26 -8.92 20.26
CA LYS A 215 15.80 -9.06 20.17
C LYS A 215 15.46 -10.25 19.27
N THR A 216 14.58 -11.13 19.74
CA THR A 216 14.00 -12.17 18.88
C THR A 216 12.96 -11.57 17.93
N VAL A 217 13.04 -11.94 16.65
CA VAL A 217 12.11 -11.56 15.57
C VAL A 217 11.70 -12.80 14.78
N HIS A 218 10.46 -12.85 14.34
CA HIS A 218 9.98 -13.89 13.43
C HIS A 218 10.21 -13.43 11.99
N PHE A 219 10.96 -14.22 11.22
CA PHE A 219 11.50 -13.77 9.94
C PHE A 219 10.42 -13.27 8.97
N PHE A 220 9.28 -13.94 8.84
CA PHE A 220 8.24 -13.46 7.94
C PHE A 220 7.49 -12.26 8.54
N ASP A 221 6.90 -12.43 9.71
CA ASP A 221 5.97 -11.43 10.27
C ASP A 221 6.66 -10.10 10.63
N ASP A 222 7.86 -10.14 11.21
CA ASP A 222 8.54 -8.95 11.72
C ASP A 222 9.47 -8.29 10.68
N VAL A 223 10.04 -9.07 9.76
CA VAL A 223 11.08 -8.59 8.84
C VAL A 223 10.56 -8.38 7.41
N MET A 224 9.66 -9.24 6.95
CA MET A 224 9.29 -9.35 5.53
C MET A 224 7.88 -8.83 5.22
N LYS A 225 6.94 -9.11 6.12
CA LYS A 225 5.52 -8.83 5.92
C LYS A 225 5.29 -7.35 5.74
N ASP A 226 4.55 -7.02 4.68
CA ASP A 226 4.17 -5.66 4.30
C ASP A 226 5.33 -4.67 4.07
N LYS A 227 6.53 -5.21 3.82
CA LYS A 227 7.75 -4.42 3.61
C LYS A 227 8.34 -4.69 2.23
N VAL A 228 8.98 -3.66 1.68
CA VAL A 228 10.00 -3.84 0.64
C VAL A 228 11.31 -4.11 1.35
N VAL A 229 11.95 -5.24 1.05
CA VAL A 229 13.17 -5.69 1.72
C VAL A 229 14.36 -5.60 0.79
N LEU A 230 15.51 -5.19 1.32
CA LEU A 230 16.81 -5.31 0.68
C LEU A 230 17.69 -6.21 1.55
N ILE A 231 17.88 -7.44 1.10
CA ILE A 231 18.54 -8.52 1.84
C ILE A 231 19.91 -8.81 1.24
N ASN A 232 20.90 -9.03 2.10
CA ASN A 232 22.17 -9.63 1.73
C ASN A 232 22.62 -10.67 2.77
N PHE A 233 23.45 -11.61 2.32
CA PHE A 233 24.11 -12.58 3.20
C PHE A 233 25.53 -12.14 3.48
N ILE A 234 25.96 -12.25 4.74
CA ILE A 234 27.29 -11.86 5.20
C ILE A 234 27.85 -12.87 6.19
N PHE A 235 29.12 -12.73 6.56
CA PHE A 235 29.63 -13.18 7.85
C PHE A 235 30.79 -12.28 8.25
N THR A 236 30.96 -12.02 9.55
CA THR A 236 31.82 -10.89 9.99
C THR A 236 33.32 -11.15 9.83
N THR A 237 33.72 -12.41 9.72
CA THR A 237 35.10 -12.85 9.49
C THR A 237 35.47 -13.00 8.01
N CYS A 238 34.56 -12.64 7.09
CA CYS A 238 34.80 -12.72 5.65
C CYS A 238 35.97 -11.81 5.21
N PRO A 239 37.04 -12.36 4.60
CA PRO A 239 38.20 -11.58 4.17
C PRO A 239 37.97 -10.83 2.85
N GLY A 240 36.86 -11.10 2.16
CA GLY A 240 36.57 -10.62 0.81
C GLY A 240 35.49 -9.54 0.75
N ILE A 241 34.41 -9.83 0.02
CA ILE A 241 33.43 -8.84 -0.44
C ILE A 241 32.53 -8.27 0.66
N CYS A 242 32.36 -8.93 1.81
CA CYS A 242 31.40 -8.51 2.84
C CYS A 242 31.70 -7.10 3.36
N SER A 243 32.95 -6.80 3.73
CA SER A 243 33.33 -5.46 4.22
C SER A 243 33.11 -4.34 3.18
N PRO A 244 33.63 -4.43 1.94
CA PRO A 244 33.36 -3.40 0.93
C PRO A 244 31.88 -3.33 0.52
N MET A 245 31.15 -4.45 0.49
CA MET A 245 29.70 -4.46 0.26
C MET A 245 28.96 -3.70 1.36
N THR A 246 29.23 -4.00 2.64
CA THR A 246 28.58 -3.31 3.77
C THR A 246 28.91 -1.81 3.76
N ALA A 247 30.15 -1.44 3.44
CA ALA A 247 30.52 -0.04 3.26
C ALA A 247 29.76 0.65 2.11
N ASN A 248 29.52 -0.06 1.00
CA ASN A 248 28.71 0.47 -0.11
C ASN A 248 27.24 0.61 0.28
N LEU A 249 26.67 -0.40 0.94
CA LEU A 249 25.28 -0.38 1.42
C LEU A 249 25.04 0.69 2.50
N ALA A 250 26.03 1.04 3.31
CA ALA A 250 25.95 2.18 4.23
C ALA A 250 25.77 3.53 3.48
N LYS A 251 26.26 3.63 2.24
CA LYS A 251 25.99 4.77 1.34
C LYS A 251 24.63 4.67 0.66
N VAL A 252 24.11 3.47 0.43
CA VAL A 252 22.75 3.23 -0.10
C VAL A 252 21.68 3.61 0.93
N GLN A 253 21.90 3.26 2.20
CA GLN A 253 20.94 3.48 3.28
C GLN A 253 20.30 4.88 3.32
N PRO A 254 21.03 6.01 3.23
CA PRO A 254 20.42 7.35 3.18
C PRO A 254 19.59 7.66 1.93
N LEU A 255 19.77 6.90 0.85
CA LEU A 255 19.07 7.11 -0.43
C LEU A 255 17.76 6.33 -0.52
N LEU A 256 17.54 5.37 0.38
CA LEU A 256 16.34 4.53 0.39
C LEU A 256 15.14 5.27 0.97
N ASP A 257 13.96 4.97 0.43
CA ASP A 257 12.68 5.38 1.02
C ASP A 257 12.54 4.74 2.42
N PRO A 258 12.02 5.44 3.44
CA PRO A 258 11.85 4.90 4.79
C PRO A 258 11.01 3.62 4.88
N ARG A 259 10.23 3.31 3.85
CA ARG A 259 9.44 2.07 3.74
C ARG A 259 10.29 0.83 3.39
N VAL A 260 11.56 1.00 3.03
CA VAL A 260 12.48 -0.10 2.71
C VAL A 260 13.16 -0.61 3.98
N GLN A 261 13.08 -1.92 4.22
CA GLN A 261 13.77 -2.62 5.30
C GLN A 261 15.09 -3.22 4.80
N MET A 262 16.21 -2.73 5.30
CA MET A 262 17.51 -3.35 5.06
C MET A 262 17.75 -4.50 6.03
N VAL A 263 18.27 -5.62 5.53
CA VAL A 263 18.51 -6.85 6.29
C VAL A 263 19.81 -7.50 5.85
N SER A 264 20.77 -7.61 6.75
CA SER A 264 21.95 -8.47 6.58
C SER A 264 21.73 -9.75 7.39
N ILE A 265 21.85 -10.92 6.78
CA ILE A 265 21.70 -12.21 7.47
C ILE A 265 23.06 -12.89 7.51
N THR A 266 23.53 -13.30 8.68
CA THR A 266 24.78 -14.08 8.75
C THR A 266 24.58 -15.48 8.17
N VAL A 267 25.59 -16.01 7.47
CA VAL A 267 25.69 -17.44 7.10
C VAL A 267 26.60 -18.21 8.06
N ASP A 268 27.16 -17.55 9.07
CA ASP A 268 28.02 -18.13 10.11
C ASP A 268 27.52 -17.82 11.53
N PRO A 269 26.34 -18.31 11.93
CA PRO A 269 25.71 -17.95 13.20
C PRO A 269 26.47 -18.42 14.45
N ASP A 270 27.35 -19.43 14.33
CA ASP A 270 28.14 -19.93 15.44
C ASP A 270 29.21 -18.91 15.89
N THR A 271 29.74 -18.12 14.94
CA THR A 271 30.70 -17.03 15.20
C THR A 271 29.98 -15.69 15.38
N ASP A 272 29.00 -15.42 14.52
CA ASP A 272 28.32 -14.13 14.44
C ASP A 272 27.16 -14.03 15.44
N THR A 273 27.52 -13.91 16.72
CA THR A 273 26.56 -13.59 17.80
C THR A 273 25.94 -12.19 17.61
N PRO A 274 24.83 -11.86 18.30
CA PRO A 274 24.24 -10.52 18.25
C PRO A 274 25.25 -9.39 18.51
N GLN A 275 26.13 -9.56 19.51
CA GLN A 275 27.15 -8.58 19.85
C GLN A 275 28.19 -8.42 18.73
N VAL A 276 28.65 -9.54 18.14
CA VAL A 276 29.61 -9.51 17.01
C VAL A 276 29.02 -8.80 15.80
N LEU A 277 27.74 -9.06 15.48
CA LEU A 277 27.02 -8.36 14.42
C LEU A 277 26.85 -6.87 14.71
N LYS A 278 26.59 -6.51 15.97
CA LYS A 278 26.48 -5.11 16.42
C LYS A 278 27.79 -4.37 16.24
N ASP A 279 28.90 -4.98 16.65
CA ASP A 279 30.25 -4.41 16.51
C ASP A 279 30.63 -4.28 15.03
N PHE A 280 30.30 -5.27 14.21
CA PHE A 280 30.50 -5.22 12.77
C PHE A 280 29.72 -4.06 12.13
N ALA A 281 28.42 -3.92 12.42
CA ALA A 281 27.61 -2.80 11.94
C ALA A 281 28.16 -1.43 12.40
N GLY A 282 28.68 -1.35 13.63
CA GLY A 282 29.31 -0.17 14.20
C GLY A 282 30.54 0.31 13.40
N LYS A 283 31.38 -0.62 12.92
CA LYS A 283 32.56 -0.29 12.09
C LYS A 283 32.20 0.47 10.81
N PHE A 284 31.03 0.21 10.24
CA PHE A 284 30.55 0.85 9.01
C PHE A 284 29.61 2.05 9.27
N LYS A 285 29.41 2.43 10.53
CA LYS A 285 28.52 3.54 10.94
C LYS A 285 27.10 3.39 10.38
N VAL A 286 26.60 2.16 10.38
CA VAL A 286 25.23 1.85 9.94
C VAL A 286 24.22 2.66 10.77
N ARG A 287 23.22 3.25 10.10
CA ARG A 287 22.15 4.02 10.75
C ARG A 287 21.06 3.08 11.30
N PRO A 288 20.23 3.54 12.25
CA PRO A 288 19.07 2.79 12.71
C PRO A 288 18.16 2.34 11.56
N GLY A 289 17.50 1.19 11.72
CA GLY A 289 16.57 0.63 10.73
C GLY A 289 17.17 -0.43 9.80
N TRP A 290 18.47 -0.72 9.88
CA TRP A 290 19.10 -1.86 9.22
C TRP A 290 19.29 -3.01 10.22
N LEU A 291 18.64 -4.13 9.96
CA LEU A 291 18.72 -5.32 10.81
C LEU A 291 19.91 -6.19 10.40
N PHE A 292 20.66 -6.66 11.40
CA PHE A 292 21.64 -7.71 11.25
C PHE A 292 21.13 -8.93 12.01
N LEU A 293 20.88 -10.03 11.31
CA LEU A 293 20.18 -11.19 11.84
C LEU A 293 21.11 -12.40 11.99
N THR A 294 20.99 -13.07 13.13
CA THR A 294 21.58 -14.37 13.46
C THR A 294 20.53 -15.29 14.09
N GLY A 295 20.88 -16.52 14.48
CA GLY A 295 19.94 -17.48 15.05
C GLY A 295 20.57 -18.86 15.21
N SER A 296 19.75 -19.90 15.38
CA SER A 296 20.29 -21.26 15.28
C SER A 296 20.79 -21.53 13.85
N ALA A 297 21.83 -22.35 13.71
CA ALA A 297 22.35 -22.78 12.41
C ALA A 297 21.26 -23.38 11.52
N GLU A 298 20.33 -24.14 12.11
CA GLU A 298 19.15 -24.69 11.43
C GLU A 298 18.24 -23.58 10.85
N ASN A 299 17.89 -22.58 11.66
CA ASN A 299 17.00 -21.51 11.22
C ASN A 299 17.64 -20.64 10.14
N ILE A 300 18.93 -20.31 10.29
CA ILE A 300 19.68 -19.55 9.30
C ILE A 300 19.77 -20.30 7.98
N SER A 301 20.11 -21.59 8.02
CA SER A 301 20.16 -22.43 6.82
C SER A 301 18.80 -22.52 6.12
N ALA A 302 17.71 -22.69 6.88
CA ALA A 302 16.36 -22.74 6.33
C ALA A 302 15.94 -21.42 5.65
N VAL A 303 16.25 -20.27 6.25
CA VAL A 303 16.00 -18.95 5.68
C VAL A 303 16.86 -18.70 4.45
N ALA A 304 18.17 -18.97 4.53
CA ALA A 304 19.11 -18.78 3.42
C ALA A 304 18.70 -19.61 2.20
N LYS A 305 18.40 -20.90 2.39
CA LYS A 305 17.94 -21.80 1.32
C LYS A 305 16.70 -21.28 0.60
N LYS A 306 15.73 -20.72 1.33
CA LYS A 306 14.48 -20.20 0.75
C LYS A 306 14.65 -18.90 -0.03
N LEU A 307 15.62 -18.09 0.37
CA LEU A 307 15.99 -16.86 -0.34
C LEU A 307 16.97 -17.11 -1.49
N GLY A 308 17.40 -18.36 -1.70
CA GLY A 308 18.39 -18.71 -2.72
C GLY A 308 19.81 -18.27 -2.34
N GLY A 309 20.09 -18.11 -1.05
CA GLY A 309 21.45 -18.03 -0.51
C GLY A 309 22.11 -19.40 -0.57
N SER A 310 23.37 -19.43 -1.03
CA SER A 310 24.17 -20.65 -1.17
C SER A 310 24.40 -21.30 0.20
N GLY A 311 23.54 -22.24 0.58
CA GLY A 311 23.52 -22.84 1.92
C GLY A 311 24.62 -23.86 2.22
N GLU A 312 25.59 -24.07 1.33
CA GLU A 312 26.60 -25.14 1.50
C GLU A 312 28.05 -24.66 1.39
N ASP A 313 28.29 -23.47 0.85
CA ASP A 313 29.64 -22.93 0.70
C ASP A 313 29.66 -21.46 1.15
N LYS A 314 30.25 -21.22 2.33
CA LYS A 314 30.44 -19.87 2.89
C LYS A 314 31.38 -19.03 1.99
N ASP A 315 32.17 -19.68 1.13
CA ASP A 315 33.06 -19.08 0.15
C ASP A 315 32.44 -19.02 -1.27
N ALA A 316 31.19 -19.45 -1.47
CA ALA A 316 30.46 -19.23 -2.71
C ALA A 316 29.96 -17.78 -2.77
N HIS A 317 30.88 -16.89 -3.11
CA HIS A 317 30.73 -15.44 -3.16
C HIS A 317 29.69 -14.97 -4.17
N SER A 318 28.42 -14.92 -3.78
CA SER A 318 27.42 -14.13 -4.49
C SER A 318 27.39 -12.73 -3.87
N GLY A 319 28.08 -11.77 -4.49
CA GLY A 319 27.93 -10.33 -4.18
C GLY A 319 26.57 -9.80 -4.64
N ILE A 320 25.50 -10.55 -4.37
CA ILE A 320 24.14 -10.35 -4.84
C ILE A 320 23.29 -9.90 -3.66
N LEU A 321 22.60 -8.80 -3.86
CA LEU A 321 21.52 -8.32 -3.01
C LEU A 321 20.20 -8.85 -3.55
N LEU A 322 19.30 -9.22 -2.66
CA LEU A 322 17.92 -9.58 -2.98
C LEU A 322 17.02 -8.40 -2.60
N ALA A 323 16.41 -7.77 -3.58
CA ALA A 323 15.41 -6.73 -3.36
C ALA A 323 14.04 -7.32 -3.68
N GLY A 324 13.11 -7.26 -2.72
CA GLY A 324 11.81 -7.91 -2.86
C GLY A 324 10.66 -7.08 -2.32
N ASN A 325 9.51 -7.11 -2.99
CA ASN A 325 8.24 -6.68 -2.42
C ASN A 325 7.36 -7.92 -2.18
N VAL A 326 7.18 -8.26 -0.91
CA VAL A 326 6.44 -9.45 -0.49
C VAL A 326 4.94 -9.33 -0.80
N GLN A 327 4.41 -8.12 -1.02
CA GLN A 327 3.00 -7.93 -1.37
C GLN A 327 2.73 -8.21 -2.85
N THR A 328 3.63 -7.76 -3.74
CA THR A 328 3.48 -7.90 -5.19
C THR A 328 4.13 -9.17 -5.73
N GLY A 329 5.02 -9.80 -4.95
CA GLY A 329 5.82 -10.94 -5.42
C GLY A 329 6.97 -10.55 -6.34
N ASP A 330 7.27 -9.25 -6.48
CA ASP A 330 8.38 -8.77 -7.30
C ASP A 330 9.71 -8.98 -6.58
N TRP A 331 10.64 -9.70 -7.21
CA TRP A 331 11.97 -9.96 -6.69
C TRP A 331 13.03 -9.62 -7.73
N LYS A 332 14.13 -9.03 -7.28
CA LYS A 332 15.28 -8.66 -8.12
C LYS A 332 16.59 -9.01 -7.44
N LYS A 333 17.51 -9.51 -8.25
CA LYS A 333 18.93 -9.65 -7.88
C LYS A 333 19.66 -8.39 -8.33
N ILE A 334 20.44 -7.80 -7.43
CA ILE A 334 21.22 -6.58 -7.69
C ILE A 334 22.66 -6.86 -7.28
N TYR A 335 23.64 -6.44 -8.08
CA TYR A 335 25.04 -6.57 -7.66
C TYR A 335 25.35 -5.55 -6.56
N ALA A 336 25.95 -6.02 -5.47
CA ALA A 336 26.36 -5.21 -4.33
C ALA A 336 27.45 -4.18 -4.68
N THR A 337 28.15 -4.38 -5.79
CA THR A 337 29.16 -3.46 -6.33
C THR A 337 28.59 -2.37 -7.22
N ALA A 338 27.28 -2.39 -7.51
CA ALA A 338 26.62 -1.32 -8.25
C ALA A 338 26.70 0.02 -7.48
N ARG A 339 26.56 1.12 -8.22
CA ARG A 339 26.58 2.45 -7.62
C ARG A 339 25.41 2.60 -6.63
N PRO A 340 25.61 3.28 -5.49
CA PRO A 340 24.55 3.42 -4.48
C PRO A 340 23.21 3.94 -5.04
N GLU A 341 23.28 4.87 -5.98
CA GLU A 341 22.10 5.48 -6.62
C GLU A 341 21.33 4.47 -7.48
N ASP A 342 22.04 3.57 -8.17
CA ASP A 342 21.42 2.54 -9.01
C ASP A 342 20.73 1.48 -8.15
N ILE A 343 21.34 1.10 -7.03
CA ILE A 343 20.72 0.19 -6.04
C ILE A 343 19.45 0.84 -5.47
N ALA A 344 19.54 2.09 -5.01
CA ALA A 344 18.42 2.81 -4.45
C ALA A 344 17.27 2.98 -5.46
N LEU A 345 17.58 3.30 -6.72
CA LEU A 345 16.60 3.39 -7.79
C LEU A 345 15.94 2.04 -8.09
N ALA A 346 16.72 0.96 -8.15
CA ALA A 346 16.21 -0.38 -8.43
C ALA A 346 15.26 -0.87 -7.34
N VAL A 347 15.60 -0.64 -6.07
CA VAL A 347 14.75 -0.94 -4.92
C VAL A 347 13.53 -0.03 -4.88
N GLY A 348 13.70 1.26 -5.19
CA GLY A 348 12.60 2.23 -5.23
C GLY A 348 11.51 1.88 -6.24
N LYS A 349 11.86 1.20 -7.34
CA LYS A 349 10.89 0.68 -8.33
C LYS A 349 10.04 -0.48 -7.81
N LEU A 350 10.40 -1.09 -6.68
CA LEU A 350 9.60 -2.13 -6.00
C LEU A 350 8.61 -1.53 -5.00
N LEU A 351 8.74 -0.25 -4.65
CA LEU A 351 7.79 0.41 -3.77
C LEU A 351 6.46 0.60 -4.49
N PRO A 352 5.33 0.43 -3.78
CA PRO A 352 4.04 0.85 -4.31
C PRO A 352 4.09 2.35 -4.60
N ALA A 353 3.36 2.74 -5.65
CA ALA A 353 3.23 4.12 -6.07
C ALA A 353 2.86 5.04 -4.88
N ARG A 354 3.46 6.23 -4.84
CA ARG A 354 3.15 7.24 -3.82
C ARG A 354 1.76 7.83 -4.02
#